data_AF-V6DNC7-F1
#
_entry.id   AF-V6DNC7-F1
#
_cell.length_a   1.000
_cell.length_b   1.000
_cell.length_c   1.000
_cell.angle_alpha   90.00
_cell.angle_beta   90.00
_cell.angle_gamma   90.00
#
_symmetry.space_group_name_H-M   'P 1'
#
loop_
_entity.id
_entity.type
_entity.pdbx_description
1 polymer ?
#
loop_
_entity_poly.entity_id
_entity_poly.type
_entity_poly.pdbx_seq_one_letter_code
_entity_poly.pdbx_strand_id
1 'polypeptide(L)'
;MKQVYFYDKDTKEFAGYDVIDDTAEIPANATTVEPVDDSGVGLYDPTWNENTNSWDSLTEEEWKQKHATPEVKPEPTQDQQTAAQQMLLMADLQNKVDTLTDTVDEMTKSNQQINAALAQIMLQNATNAENGGK
;
A
#
# COMPACT_ATOMS: atom_id res chain seq x y z
N MET A 1 -29.22 46.56 -6.04
CA MET A 1 -28.72 45.29 -5.48
C MET A 1 -27.70 44.74 -6.47
N LYS A 2 -26.52 44.34 -6.00
CA LYS A 2 -25.43 43.81 -6.83
C LYS A 2 -25.00 42.42 -6.34
N GLN A 3 -24.70 41.53 -7.29
CA GLN A 3 -24.21 40.19 -7.00
C GLN A 3 -22.70 40.23 -6.75
N VAL A 4 -22.25 39.53 -5.71
CA VAL A 4 -20.85 39.38 -5.34
C VAL A 4 -20.51 37.89 -5.24
N TYR A 5 -19.29 37.55 -5.65
CA TYR A 5 -18.75 36.20 -5.69
C TYR A 5 -17.64 36.11 -4.67
N PHE A 6 -17.78 35.19 -3.72
CA PHE A 6 -16.84 34.98 -2.64
C PHE A 6 -15.79 33.96 -3.03
N TYR A 7 -14.59 34.14 -2.52
CA TYR A 7 -13.53 33.15 -2.55
C TYR A 7 -12.99 32.89 -1.14
N ASP A 8 -12.42 31.70 -0.95
CA ASP A 8 -11.67 31.36 0.25
C ASP A 8 -10.43 32.25 0.36
N LYS A 9 -10.14 32.79 1.54
CA LYS A 9 -9.05 33.76 1.72
C LYS A 9 -7.68 33.14 1.48
N ASP A 10 -7.54 31.86 1.77
CA ASP A 10 -6.27 31.13 1.75
C ASP A 10 -6.09 30.40 0.42
N THR A 11 -7.09 29.64 -0.03
CA THR A 11 -7.00 28.84 -1.28
C THR A 11 -7.41 29.62 -2.52
N LYS A 12 -8.10 30.76 -2.35
CA LYS A 12 -8.72 31.55 -3.42
C LYS A 12 -9.80 30.80 -4.21
N GLU A 13 -10.19 29.61 -3.78
CA GLU A 13 -11.24 28.82 -4.44
C GLU A 13 -12.59 29.51 -4.28
N PHE A 14 -13.43 29.41 -5.32
CA PHE A 14 -14.78 29.94 -5.30
C PHE A 14 -15.62 29.32 -4.16
N ALA A 15 -16.17 30.19 -3.32
CA ALA A 15 -16.90 29.84 -2.10
C ALA A 15 -18.41 30.10 -2.18
N GLY A 16 -18.90 30.61 -3.31
CA GLY A 16 -20.32 30.92 -3.53
C GLY A 16 -20.57 32.36 -3.92
N TYR A 17 -21.85 32.73 -4.02
CA TYR A 17 -22.27 34.10 -4.35
C TYR A 17 -23.39 34.56 -3.42
N ASP A 18 -23.54 35.88 -3.29
CA ASP A 18 -24.65 36.52 -2.60
C ASP A 18 -25.01 37.84 -3.29
N VAL A 19 -26.13 38.43 -2.91
CA VAL A 19 -26.59 39.72 -3.42
C VAL A 19 -26.61 40.74 -2.28
N ILE A 20 -25.82 41.80 -2.42
CA ILE A 20 -25.72 42.89 -1.45
C ILE A 20 -26.35 44.17 -1.99
N ASP A 21 -26.61 45.14 -1.10
CA ASP A 21 -27.04 46.47 -1.52
C ASP A 21 -25.99 47.14 -2.42
N ASP A 22 -26.42 47.99 -3.36
CA ASP A 22 -25.49 48.70 -4.25
C ASP A 22 -24.54 49.61 -3.46
N THR A 23 -25.04 50.19 -2.35
CA THR A 23 -24.26 51.06 -1.47
C THR A 23 -23.41 50.31 -0.45
N ALA A 24 -23.59 49.00 -0.32
CA ALA A 24 -22.79 48.20 0.60
C ALA A 24 -21.36 48.03 0.06
N GLU A 25 -20.39 48.04 0.97
CA GLU A 25 -18.99 47.74 0.63
C GLU A 25 -18.84 46.27 0.26
N ILE A 26 -17.99 46.00 -0.74
CA ILE A 26 -17.68 44.63 -1.15
C ILE A 26 -16.72 44.04 -0.13
N PRO A 27 -17.01 42.86 0.44
CA PRO A 27 -16.10 42.18 1.35
C PRO A 27 -14.72 41.94 0.72
N ALA A 28 -13.66 41.95 1.54
CA ALA A 28 -12.28 41.81 1.04
C ALA A 28 -11.99 40.46 0.34
N ASN A 29 -12.79 39.43 0.56
CA ASN A 29 -12.70 38.13 -0.10
C ASN A 29 -13.85 37.91 -1.09
N ALA A 30 -14.33 38.99 -1.69
CA ALA A 30 -15.38 38.96 -2.68
C ALA A 30 -15.06 39.87 -3.86
N THR A 31 -15.62 39.53 -5.01
CA THR A 31 -15.48 40.25 -6.27
C THR A 31 -16.84 40.40 -6.95
N THR A 32 -16.99 41.40 -7.82
CA THR A 32 -18.17 41.53 -8.70
C THR A 32 -17.94 40.82 -10.05
N VAL A 33 -16.77 40.25 -10.27
CA VAL A 33 -16.45 39.48 -11.48
C VAL A 33 -17.04 38.08 -11.34
N GLU A 34 -17.87 37.69 -12.30
CA GLU A 34 -18.50 36.37 -12.33
C GLU A 34 -17.49 35.27 -12.77
N PRO A 35 -17.49 34.08 -12.13
CA PRO A 35 -16.60 32.97 -12.48
C PRO A 35 -17.07 32.22 -13.73
N VAL A 36 -17.11 32.91 -14.86
CA VAL A 36 -17.48 32.39 -16.18
C VAL A 36 -16.38 32.67 -17.21
N ASP A 37 -16.38 31.91 -18.29
CA ASP A 37 -15.54 32.14 -19.46
C ASP A 37 -16.10 33.26 -20.36
N ASP A 38 -15.38 33.56 -21.45
CA ASP A 38 -15.79 34.58 -22.44
C ASP A 38 -17.14 34.29 -23.12
N SER A 39 -17.64 33.05 -23.03
CA SER A 39 -18.94 32.62 -23.56
C SER A 39 -20.05 32.67 -22.50
N GLY A 40 -19.73 33.05 -21.26
CA GLY A 40 -20.66 33.04 -20.13
C GLY A 40 -20.90 31.66 -19.52
N VAL A 41 -20.05 30.68 -19.82
CA VAL A 41 -20.12 29.33 -19.25
C VAL A 41 -19.31 29.27 -17.97
N GLY A 42 -19.84 28.64 -16.92
CA GLY A 42 -19.16 28.50 -15.63
C GLY A 42 -17.82 27.77 -15.74
N LEU A 43 -16.82 28.27 -14.99
CA LEU A 43 -15.48 27.72 -14.96
C LEU A 43 -15.38 26.43 -14.14
N TYR A 44 -14.39 25.58 -14.45
CA TYR A 44 -14.08 24.38 -13.69
C TYR A 44 -13.17 24.70 -12.50
N ASP A 45 -13.68 24.48 -11.28
CA ASP A 45 -13.01 24.81 -10.02
C ASP A 45 -12.37 26.22 -10.03
N PRO A 46 -13.19 27.28 -10.14
CA PRO A 46 -12.68 28.63 -10.30
C PRO A 46 -11.86 29.08 -9.09
N THR A 47 -10.70 29.69 -9.36
CA THR A 47 -9.79 30.23 -8.34
C THR A 47 -9.49 31.70 -8.63
N TRP A 48 -9.62 32.57 -7.63
CA TRP A 48 -9.44 34.01 -7.80
C TRP A 48 -7.97 34.38 -7.95
N ASN A 49 -7.64 35.05 -9.06
CA ASN A 49 -6.30 35.57 -9.35
C ASN A 49 -6.26 37.08 -9.11
N GLU A 50 -5.69 37.47 -7.98
CA GLU A 50 -5.58 38.88 -7.57
C GLU A 50 -4.68 39.71 -8.51
N ASN A 51 -3.77 39.08 -9.25
CA ASN A 51 -2.87 39.79 -10.17
C ASN A 51 -3.58 40.23 -11.45
N THR A 52 -4.46 39.37 -11.97
CA THR A 52 -5.24 39.64 -13.20
C THR A 52 -6.64 40.17 -12.90
N ASN A 53 -7.07 40.14 -11.63
CA ASN A 53 -8.44 40.42 -11.20
C ASN A 53 -9.48 39.61 -11.97
N SER A 54 -9.18 38.32 -12.16
CA SER A 54 -10.02 37.36 -12.89
C SER A 54 -10.06 36.02 -12.18
N TRP A 55 -10.98 35.16 -12.61
CA TRP A 55 -11.01 33.76 -12.19
C TRP A 55 -10.16 32.91 -13.13
N ASP A 56 -9.24 32.14 -12.55
CA ASP A 56 -8.55 31.05 -13.25
C ASP A 56 -9.44 29.80 -13.22
N SER A 57 -9.40 29.01 -14.28
CA SER A 57 -10.15 27.76 -14.42
C SER A 57 -9.19 26.61 -14.67
N LEU A 58 -9.54 25.44 -14.15
CA LEU A 58 -8.97 24.19 -14.65
C LEU A 58 -9.46 23.92 -16.08
N THR A 59 -8.67 23.13 -16.81
CA THR A 59 -9.17 22.45 -18.00
C THR A 59 -10.13 21.33 -17.60
N GLU A 60 -10.98 20.90 -18.53
CA GLU A 60 -11.91 19.77 -18.30
C GLU A 60 -11.15 18.48 -17.89
N GLU A 61 -9.97 18.25 -18.46
CA GLU A 61 -9.14 17.09 -18.14
C GLU A 61 -8.57 17.17 -16.72
N GLU A 62 -8.03 18.32 -16.32
CA GLU A 62 -7.53 18.56 -14.96
C GLU A 62 -8.65 18.45 -13.92
N TRP A 63 -9.82 18.99 -14.22
CA TRP A 63 -11.00 18.87 -13.35
C TRP A 63 -11.42 17.41 -13.19
N LYS A 64 -11.54 16.67 -14.30
CA LYS A 64 -11.85 15.24 -14.27
C LYS A 64 -10.81 14.44 -13.49
N GLN A 65 -9.54 14.82 -13.55
CA GLN A 65 -8.48 14.16 -12.79
C GLN A 65 -8.54 14.51 -11.29
N LYS A 66 -8.76 15.78 -10.94
CA LYS A 66 -8.88 16.26 -9.55
C LYS A 66 -10.10 15.64 -8.85
N HIS A 67 -11.21 15.50 -9.57
CA HIS A 67 -12.47 14.91 -9.09
C HIS A 67 -12.65 13.46 -9.51
N ALA A 68 -11.61 12.82 -10.05
CA ALA A 68 -11.66 11.39 -10.34
C ALA A 68 -11.89 10.66 -9.01
N THR A 69 -12.93 9.82 -8.97
CA THR A 69 -13.09 8.91 -7.85
C THR A 69 -11.80 8.07 -7.78
N PRO A 70 -11.11 7.99 -6.63
CA PRO A 70 -9.91 7.19 -6.53
C PRO A 70 -10.22 5.79 -7.02
N GLU A 71 -9.40 5.27 -7.94
CA GLU A 71 -9.54 3.90 -8.44
C GLU A 71 -9.63 2.98 -7.22
N VAL A 72 -10.83 2.44 -7.00
CA VAL A 72 -11.04 1.41 -5.99
C VAL A 72 -10.29 0.20 -6.52
N LYS A 73 -9.06 0.01 -6.04
CA LYS A 73 -8.31 -1.21 -6.33
C LYS A 73 -9.24 -2.37 -5.97
N PRO A 74 -9.53 -3.28 -6.90
CA PRO A 74 -10.45 -4.37 -6.63
C PRO A 74 -9.92 -5.15 -5.42
N GLU A 75 -10.78 -5.38 -4.44
CA GLU A 75 -10.45 -6.30 -3.36
C GLU A 75 -10.08 -7.66 -3.98
N PRO A 76 -9.04 -8.34 -3.46
CA PRO A 76 -8.66 -9.64 -3.97
C PRO A 76 -9.85 -10.57 -3.88
N THR A 77 -10.18 -11.23 -5.00
CA THR A 77 -11.33 -12.14 -5.06
C THR A 77 -11.15 -13.29 -4.06
N GLN A 78 -12.25 -13.93 -3.68
CA GLN A 78 -12.20 -15.11 -2.80
C GLN A 78 -11.25 -16.19 -3.32
N ASP A 79 -11.19 -16.37 -4.65
CA ASP A 79 -10.27 -17.32 -5.29
C ASP A 79 -8.81 -16.91 -5.12
N GLN A 80 -8.50 -15.61 -5.27
CA GLN A 80 -7.14 -15.09 -5.05
C GLN A 80 -6.71 -15.24 -3.58
N GLN A 81 -7.61 -14.99 -2.64
CA GLN A 81 -7.35 -15.19 -1.22
C GLN A 81 -7.13 -16.67 -0.90
N THR A 82 -7.94 -17.55 -1.49
CA THR A 82 -7.81 -19.00 -1.31
C THR A 82 -6.50 -19.52 -1.89
N ALA A 83 -6.11 -19.06 -3.08
CA ALA A 83 -4.84 -19.42 -3.70
C ALA A 83 -3.63 -18.97 -2.86
N ALA A 84 -3.68 -17.76 -2.29
CA ALA A 84 -2.64 -17.27 -1.39
C ALA A 84 -2.53 -18.13 -0.12
N GLN A 85 -3.65 -18.51 0.48
CA GLN A 85 -3.67 -19.40 1.65
C GLN A 85 -3.11 -20.80 1.32
N GLN A 86 -3.45 -21.34 0.15
CA GLN A 86 -2.90 -22.62 -0.30
C GLN A 86 -1.38 -22.55 -0.49
N MET A 87 -0.87 -21.46 -1.07
CA MET A 87 0.58 -21.26 -1.24
C MET A 87 1.31 -21.18 0.10
N LEU A 88 0.75 -20.48 1.09
CA LEU A 88 1.29 -20.43 2.45
C LEU A 88 1.31 -21.82 3.11
N LEU A 89 0.24 -22.59 2.95
CA LEU A 89 0.18 -23.96 3.48
C LEU A 89 1.22 -24.87 2.83
N MET A 90 1.43 -24.75 1.51
CA MET A 90 2.46 -25.51 0.81
C MET A 90 3.86 -25.15 1.29
N ALA A 91 4.14 -23.87 1.55
CA ALA A 91 5.43 -23.43 2.09
C ALA A 91 5.67 -24.00 3.50
N ASP A 92 4.66 -23.98 4.38
CA ASP A 92 4.75 -24.60 5.71
C ASP A 92 4.98 -26.12 5.64
N LEU A 93 4.27 -26.80 4.74
CA LEU A 93 4.47 -28.23 4.49
C LEU A 93 5.89 -28.52 3.99
N GLN A 94 6.43 -27.72 3.07
CA GLN A 94 7.79 -27.88 2.57
C GLN A 94 8.82 -27.74 3.69
N ASN A 95 8.69 -26.71 4.54
CA ASN A 95 9.60 -26.50 5.68
C ASN A 95 9.58 -27.70 6.65
N LYS A 96 8.40 -28.29 6.89
CA LYS A 96 8.27 -29.49 7.74
C LYS A 96 8.92 -30.72 7.10
N VAL A 97 8.79 -30.89 5.78
CA VAL A 97 9.47 -31.97 5.04
C VAL A 97 10.98 -31.82 5.13
N ASP A 98 11.51 -30.61 4.97
CA ASP A 98 12.95 -30.35 5.06
C ASP A 98 13.47 -30.67 6.47
N THR A 99 12.77 -30.21 7.51
CA THR A 99 13.11 -30.51 8.92
C THR A 99 13.10 -32.01 9.22
N LEU A 100 12.11 -32.74 8.69
CA LEU A 100 12.04 -34.19 8.86
C LEU A 100 13.18 -34.90 8.14
N THR A 101 13.57 -34.42 6.95
CA THR A 101 14.69 -34.96 6.18
C THR A 101 15.99 -34.79 6.95
N ASP A 102 16.25 -33.60 7.49
CA ASP A 102 17.45 -33.33 8.30
C ASP A 102 17.51 -34.25 9.54
N THR A 103 16.37 -34.43 10.22
CA THR A 103 16.28 -35.31 11.40
C THR A 103 16.62 -36.76 11.05
N VAL A 104 16.13 -37.24 9.90
CA VAL A 104 16.42 -38.60 9.41
C VAL A 104 17.90 -38.78 9.07
N ASP A 105 18.52 -37.76 8.46
CA ASP A 105 19.95 -37.78 8.15
C ASP A 105 20.81 -37.83 9.43
N GLU A 106 20.45 -37.03 10.44
CA GLU A 106 21.11 -37.05 11.75
C GLU A 106 20.97 -38.42 12.43
N MET A 107 19.77 -39.00 12.45
CA MET A 107 19.53 -40.34 13.00
C MET A 107 20.35 -41.41 12.25
N THR A 108 20.43 -41.31 10.93
CA THR A 108 21.22 -42.23 10.10
C THR A 108 22.70 -42.17 10.46
N LYS A 109 23.24 -40.96 10.61
CA LYS A 109 24.63 -40.75 11.04
C LYS A 109 24.89 -41.28 12.45
N SER A 110 23.97 -41.04 13.38
CA SER A 110 24.07 -41.58 14.75
C SER A 110 24.10 -43.10 14.76
N ASN A 111 23.23 -43.75 13.99
CA ASN A 111 23.21 -45.21 13.85
C ASN A 111 24.52 -45.76 13.28
N GLN A 112 25.10 -45.10 12.27
CA GLN A 112 26.40 -45.49 11.72
C GLN A 112 27.53 -45.39 12.76
N GLN A 113 27.54 -44.32 13.57
CA GLN A 113 28.52 -44.13 14.63
C GLN A 113 28.39 -45.21 15.73
N ILE A 114 27.16 -45.53 16.14
CA ILE A 114 26.89 -46.61 17.11
C ILE A 114 27.41 -47.94 16.57
N ASN A 115 27.10 -48.27 15.31
CA ASN A 115 27.57 -49.51 14.69
C ASN A 115 29.10 -49.58 14.63
N ALA A 116 29.77 -48.47 14.29
CA ALA A 116 31.24 -48.40 14.29
C ALA A 116 31.84 -48.58 15.69
N ALA A 117 31.25 -47.95 16.72
CA ALA A 117 31.71 -48.11 18.10
C ALA A 117 31.53 -49.55 18.60
N LEU A 118 30.42 -50.20 18.26
CA LEU A 118 30.20 -51.62 18.59
C LEU A 118 31.26 -52.51 17.94
N ALA A 119 31.58 -52.30 16.66
CA ALA A 119 32.62 -53.06 15.97
C ALA A 119 34.01 -52.88 16.63
N GLN A 120 34.35 -51.66 17.05
CA GLN A 120 35.59 -51.38 17.77
C GLN A 120 35.66 -52.10 19.13
N ILE A 121 34.56 -52.11 19.89
CA ILE A 121 34.48 -52.82 21.18
C ILE A 121 34.69 -54.33 20.98
N MET A 122 34.06 -54.92 19.96
CA MET A 122 34.23 -56.34 19.63
C MET A 122 35.70 -56.66 19.30
N LEU A 123 36.37 -55.80 18.52
CA LEU A 123 37.78 -55.98 18.17
C LEU A 123 38.67 -55.88 19.41
N GLN A 124 38.46 -54.87 20.26
CA GLN A 124 39.24 -54.70 21.50
C GLN A 124 39.10 -55.89 22.45
N ASN A 125 37.89 -56.44 22.59
CA ASN A 125 37.64 -57.62 23.42
C ASN A 125 38.38 -58.86 22.91
N ALA A 126 38.41 -59.06 21.58
CA ALA A 126 39.17 -60.14 20.97
C ALA A 126 40.67 -60.00 21.23
N THR A 127 41.24 -58.81 21.03
CA THR A 127 42.66 -58.53 21.29
C THR A 127 43.04 -58.68 22.78
N ASN A 128 42.16 -58.32 23.70
CA ASN A 128 42.41 -58.48 25.14
C ASN A 128 42.42 -59.96 25.56
N ALA A 129 41.55 -60.79 24.97
CA ALA A 129 41.52 -62.22 25.23
C ALA A 129 42.82 -62.92 24.79
N GLU A 130 43.41 -62.48 23.68
CA GLU A 130 44.70 -63.01 23.19
C GLU A 130 45.89 -62.60 24.07
N ASN A 131 45.87 -61.40 24.66
CA ASN A 131 46.99 -60.87 25.45
C ASN A 131 46.95 -61.22 26.95
N GLY A 132 45.78 -61.59 27.48
CA GLY A 132 45.58 -61.89 28.91
C GLY A 132 45.85 -63.34 29.33
N GLY A 133 46.19 -64.23 28.39
CA GLY A 133 46.42 -65.66 28.63
C GLY A 133 47.86 -66.06 28.98
N LYS A 134 48.58 -65.25 29.77
CA LYS A 134 49.89 -65.64 30.34
C LYS A 134 49.79 -66.03 31.80
#